data_AF-A0A0U5F7K3-F1
#
_entry.id   AF-A0A0U5F7K3-F1
#
_cell.length_a   1.000
_cell.length_b   1.000
_cell.length_c   1.000
_cell.angle_alpha   90.00
_cell.angle_beta   90.00
_cell.angle_gamma   90.00
#
_symmetry.space_group_name_H-M   'P 1'
#
loop_
_entity.id
_entity.type
_entity.pdbx_description
1 polymer ?
#
loop_
_entity_poly.entity_id
_entity_poly.type
_entity_poly.pdbx_seq_one_letter_code
_entity_poly.pdbx_strand_id
1 'polypeptide(L)'
;MSEAKFTPGPWHLEAGFESSPGDFEEYWQVHDGQDAIVCSSSFCTAENKEANARLIAAAPELYEALNGLLRTLAESGIELDSLSSPTPLINLLNTEEEYAVLEQSRAALAKARGEAP
;
A
#
# COMPACT_ATOMS: atom_id res chain seq x y z
N MET A 1 16.26 6.61 -6.63
CA MET A 1 15.13 6.13 -5.81
C MET A 1 15.70 5.76 -4.46
N SER A 2 15.09 6.23 -3.37
CA SER A 2 15.38 5.71 -2.03
C SER A 2 15.10 4.21 -2.01
N GLU A 3 15.96 3.44 -1.35
CA GLU A 3 15.74 2.01 -1.16
C GLU A 3 14.46 1.82 -0.33
N ALA A 4 13.59 0.89 -0.75
CA ALA A 4 12.36 0.60 -0.03
C ALA A 4 12.69 0.09 1.38
N LYS A 5 12.06 0.64 2.41
CA LYS A 5 12.28 0.25 3.81
C LYS A 5 11.40 -0.91 4.28
N PHE A 6 10.51 -1.40 3.41
CA PHE A 6 9.59 -2.50 3.70
C PHE A 6 10.10 -3.82 3.11
N THR A 7 9.65 -4.94 3.65
CA THR A 7 9.96 -6.28 3.13
C THR A 7 9.50 -6.40 1.67
N PRO A 8 10.38 -6.73 0.70
CA PRO A 8 9.97 -6.94 -0.68
C PRO A 8 8.87 -8.01 -0.82
N GLY A 9 7.96 -7.81 -1.78
CA GLY A 9 6.93 -8.80 -2.10
C GLY A 9 7.46 -9.95 -2.96
N PRO A 10 6.60 -10.95 -3.27
CA PRO A 10 5.17 -11.01 -2.92
C PRO A 10 4.96 -11.37 -1.45
N TRP A 11 3.86 -10.88 -0.87
CA TRP A 11 3.41 -11.32 0.44
C TRP A 11 2.25 -12.31 0.29
N HIS A 12 2.18 -13.25 1.21
CA HIS A 12 1.26 -14.37 1.18
C HIS A 12 0.29 -14.31 2.36
N LEU A 13 -0.88 -14.92 2.17
CA LEU A 13 -1.92 -15.03 3.18
C LEU A 13 -1.97 -16.45 3.69
N GLU A 14 -2.04 -16.56 5.01
CA GLU A 14 -2.34 -17.82 5.67
C GLU A 14 -3.41 -17.58 6.74
N ALA A 15 -4.32 -18.54 6.84
CA ALA A 15 -5.37 -18.57 7.84
C ALA A 15 -5.25 -19.87 8.62
N GLY A 16 -5.52 -19.81 9.91
CA GLY A 16 -5.48 -20.97 10.77
C GLY A 16 -6.26 -20.76 12.05
N PHE A 17 -6.16 -21.75 12.93
CA PHE A 17 -6.74 -21.70 14.26
C PHE A 17 -5.62 -21.85 15.28
N GLU A 18 -5.53 -20.90 16.21
CA GLU A 18 -4.63 -21.03 17.33
C GLU A 18 -5.28 -21.98 18.34
N SER A 19 -4.62 -23.12 18.60
CA SER A 19 -5.15 -24.15 19.49
C SER A 19 -4.63 -23.90 20.91
N SER A 20 -5.29 -23.00 21.64
CA SER A 20 -5.09 -22.92 23.10
C SER A 20 -6.12 -23.80 23.82
N PRO A 21 -5.77 -24.45 24.95
CA PRO A 21 -6.74 -25.27 25.69
C PRO A 21 -7.94 -24.43 26.16
N GLY A 22 -9.06 -24.51 25.42
CA GLY A 22 -10.32 -23.81 25.76
C GLY A 22 -10.75 -22.73 24.78
N ASP A 23 -9.88 -22.28 23.86
CA ASP A 23 -10.21 -21.25 22.87
C ASP A 23 -9.77 -21.68 21.47
N PHE A 24 -10.71 -21.66 20.53
CA PHE A 24 -10.47 -21.81 19.09
C PHE A 24 -10.69 -20.45 18.44
N GLU A 25 -9.62 -19.67 18.32
CA GLU A 25 -9.68 -18.38 17.63
C GLU A 25 -9.04 -18.48 16.25
N GLU A 26 -9.79 -18.03 15.26
CA GLU A 26 -9.32 -17.88 13.89
C GLU A 26 -8.31 -16.72 13.83
N TYR A 27 -7.15 -17.00 13.25
CA TYR A 27 -6.14 -16.00 12.94
C TYR A 27 -5.92 -15.89 11.44
N TRP A 28 -5.59 -14.68 11.02
CA TRP A 28 -5.06 -14.36 9.70
C TRP A 28 -3.66 -13.80 9.83
N GLN A 29 -2.74 -14.29 9.00
CA GLN A 29 -1.37 -13.79 8.92
C GLN A 29 -0.98 -13.42 7.49
N VAL A 30 -0.09 -12.43 7.41
CA VAL A 30 0.62 -12.03 6.20
C VAL A 30 2.10 -12.38 6.39
N HIS A 31 2.71 -13.07 5.43
CA HIS A 31 4.09 -13.56 5.50
C HIS A 31 4.83 -13.40 4.16
N ASP A 32 6.16 -13.40 4.16
CA ASP A 32 6.99 -13.32 2.94
C ASP A 32 7.33 -14.70 2.34
N GLY A 33 6.71 -15.75 2.85
CA GLY A 33 7.01 -17.14 2.52
C GLY A 33 8.05 -17.81 3.42
N GLN A 34 8.69 -17.06 4.32
CA GLN A 34 9.57 -17.59 5.37
C GLN A 34 9.07 -17.18 6.76
N ASP A 35 8.87 -15.89 6.97
CA ASP A 35 8.55 -15.30 8.26
C ASP A 35 7.24 -14.51 8.21
N ALA A 36 6.56 -14.46 9.36
CA ALA A 36 5.37 -13.66 9.51
C ALA A 36 5.73 -12.15 9.55
N ILE A 37 5.03 -11.37 8.73
CA ILE A 37 5.13 -9.91 8.67
C ILE A 37 4.10 -9.27 9.61
N VAL A 38 2.86 -9.76 9.58
CA VAL A 38 1.75 -9.30 10.45
C VAL A 38 0.89 -10.50 10.84
N CYS A 39 0.57 -10.63 12.13
CA CYS A 39 -0.33 -11.67 12.65
C CYS A 39 -1.47 -11.05 13.45
N SER A 40 -2.69 -11.48 13.19
CA SER A 40 -3.85 -11.19 14.06
C SER A 40 -3.98 -12.29 15.13
N SER A 41 -3.13 -12.24 16.15
CA SER A 41 -3.20 -13.17 17.30
C SER A 41 -4.48 -12.97 18.12
N SER A 42 -4.71 -13.84 19.11
CA SER A 42 -5.82 -13.75 20.06
C SER A 42 -5.96 -12.41 20.81
N PHE A 43 -4.90 -11.62 20.86
CA PHE A 43 -4.91 -10.31 21.51
C PHE A 43 -5.16 -9.14 20.54
N CYS A 44 -5.39 -9.43 19.25
CA CYS A 44 -5.63 -8.45 18.20
C CYS A 44 -7.07 -8.58 17.65
N THR A 45 -8.00 -7.83 18.23
CA THR A 45 -9.40 -7.80 17.81
C THR A 45 -9.64 -6.66 16.80
N ALA A 46 -9.41 -6.96 15.52
CA ALA A 46 -9.91 -6.11 14.43
C ALA A 46 -11.14 -6.76 13.82
N GLU A 47 -12.16 -5.97 13.49
CA GLU A 47 -13.21 -6.42 12.58
C GLU A 47 -12.62 -6.64 11.18
N ASN A 48 -13.21 -7.56 10.40
CA ASN A 48 -12.80 -7.85 9.02
C ASN A 48 -11.34 -8.31 8.86
N LYS A 49 -10.82 -9.14 9.80
CA LYS A 49 -9.43 -9.64 9.80
C LYS A 49 -8.98 -10.18 8.43
N GLU A 50 -9.79 -11.03 7.81
CA GLU A 50 -9.52 -11.59 6.47
C GLU A 50 -9.35 -10.52 5.39
N ALA A 51 -10.29 -9.58 5.32
CA ALA A 51 -10.27 -8.52 4.31
C ALA A 51 -9.08 -7.57 4.51
N ASN A 52 -8.76 -7.25 5.77
CA ASN A 52 -7.60 -6.43 6.11
C ASN A 52 -6.30 -7.16 5.76
N ALA A 53 -6.19 -8.46 6.07
CA ALA A 53 -5.03 -9.26 5.70
C ALA A 53 -4.84 -9.27 4.18
N ARG A 54 -5.91 -9.50 3.40
CA ARG A 54 -5.87 -9.43 1.93
C ARG A 54 -5.35 -8.10 1.40
N LEU A 55 -5.83 -6.99 1.95
CA LEU A 55 -5.38 -5.65 1.56
C LEU A 55 -3.90 -5.44 1.88
N ILE A 56 -3.44 -5.88 3.05
CA ILE A 56 -2.04 -5.78 3.45
C ILE A 56 -1.16 -6.64 2.55
N ALA A 57 -1.54 -7.89 2.27
CA ALA A 57 -0.77 -8.79 1.42
C ALA A 57 -0.61 -8.26 -0.02
N ALA A 58 -1.57 -7.48 -0.52
CA ALA A 58 -1.49 -6.82 -1.83
C ALA A 58 -0.67 -5.52 -1.83
N ALA A 59 -0.13 -5.08 -0.68
CA ALA A 59 0.55 -3.80 -0.58
C ALA A 59 1.79 -3.67 -1.49
N PRO A 60 2.65 -4.70 -1.68
CA PRO A 60 3.76 -4.63 -2.63
C PRO A 60 3.29 -4.36 -4.07
N GLU A 61 2.26 -5.06 -4.53
CA GLU A 61 1.69 -4.90 -5.87
C GLU A 61 1.02 -3.54 -6.03
N LEU A 62 0.29 -3.07 -5.01
CA LEU A 62 -0.31 -1.74 -4.99
C LEU A 62 0.76 -0.63 -5.03
N TYR A 63 1.86 -0.81 -4.29
CA TYR A 63 2.99 0.12 -4.30
C TYR A 63 3.62 0.21 -5.69
N GLU A 64 3.93 -0.93 -6.32
CA GLU A 64 4.52 -0.96 -7.67
C GLU A 64 3.56 -0.40 -8.72
N ALA A 65 2.27 -0.70 -8.63
CA ALA A 65 1.25 -0.15 -9.53
C ALA A 65 1.15 1.37 -9.43
N LEU A 66 1.09 1.92 -8.21
CA LEU A 66 1.03 3.38 -7.98
C LEU A 66 2.32 4.07 -8.44
N ASN A 67 3.48 3.48 -8.12
CA ASN A 67 4.77 4.03 -8.54
C ASN A 67 4.93 4.01 -10.07
N GLY A 68 4.52 2.91 -10.71
CA GLY A 68 4.51 2.76 -12.18
C GLY A 68 3.55 3.74 -12.86
N LEU A 69 2.37 3.97 -12.28
CA LEU A 69 1.41 4.97 -12.74
C LEU A 69 2.03 6.37 -12.72
N LEU A 70 2.60 6.80 -11.59
CA LEU A 70 3.26 8.12 -11.48
C LEU A 70 4.43 8.28 -12.46
N ARG A 71 5.23 7.23 -12.65
CA ARG A 71 6.31 7.23 -13.64
C ARG A 71 5.77 7.40 -15.06
N THR A 72 4.71 6.69 -15.42
CA THR A 72 4.09 6.77 -16.75
C THR A 72 3.53 8.17 -17.03
N LEU A 73 2.93 8.80 -16.02
CA LEU A 73 2.47 10.18 -16.11
C LEU A 73 3.66 11.15 -16.34
N ALA A 74 4.73 11.00 -15.57
CA ALA A 74 5.94 11.82 -15.73
C ALA A 74 6.60 11.67 -17.11
N GLU A 75 6.74 10.43 -17.61
CA GLU A 75 7.30 10.14 -18.94
C GLU A 75 6.45 10.69 -20.08
N SER A 76 5.13 10.86 -19.86
CA SER A 76 4.21 11.47 -20.82
C SER A 76 4.34 13.01 -20.88
N GLY A 77 5.34 13.60 -20.20
CA GLY A 77 5.58 15.03 -20.16
C GLY A 77 4.71 15.79 -19.15
N ILE A 78 4.03 15.06 -18.24
CA ILE A 78 3.27 15.66 -17.16
C ILE A 78 4.25 15.94 -16.01
N GLU A 79 4.74 17.18 -15.94
CA GLU A 79 5.56 17.62 -14.81
C GLU A 79 4.70 17.70 -13.55
N LEU A 80 4.83 16.69 -12.69
CA LEU A 80 4.07 16.57 -11.45
C LEU A 80 4.58 17.48 -10.32
N ASP A 81 5.70 18.17 -10.52
CA ASP A 81 6.45 18.87 -9.47
C ASP A 81 6.44 20.40 -9.60
N SER A 82 5.64 21.02 -10.47
CA SER A 82 5.63 22.49 -10.54
C SER A 82 4.25 23.13 -10.54
N LEU A 83 3.96 23.83 -9.44
CA LEU A 83 3.02 24.96 -9.38
C LEU A 83 3.48 26.15 -10.27
N SER A 84 4.34 25.95 -11.30
CA SER A 84 5.03 27.07 -11.99
C SER A 84 5.46 26.85 -13.46
N SER A 85 5.04 25.80 -14.19
CA SER A 85 5.39 25.63 -15.62
C SER A 85 4.14 25.47 -16.52
N PRO A 86 4.16 25.91 -17.80
CA PRO A 86 2.98 26.42 -18.52
C PRO A 86 2.09 25.37 -19.19
N THR A 87 2.34 24.08 -18.96
CA THR A 87 1.34 23.04 -19.22
C THR A 87 0.88 22.48 -17.88
N PRO A 88 -0.01 23.19 -17.17
CA PRO A 88 -0.47 22.74 -15.86
C PRO A 88 -1.21 21.41 -16.03
N LEU A 89 -1.09 20.54 -15.02
CA LEU A 89 -1.89 19.33 -14.83
C LEU A 89 -3.39 19.50 -15.14
N ILE A 90 -3.89 20.74 -15.08
CA ILE A 90 -5.22 21.24 -15.50
C ILE A 90 -5.71 20.76 -16.87
N ASN A 91 -4.83 20.43 -17.82
CA ASN A 91 -5.27 19.99 -19.16
C ASN A 91 -5.47 18.47 -19.30
N LEU A 92 -5.05 17.67 -18.31
CA LEU A 92 -5.16 16.20 -18.34
C LEU A 92 -6.01 15.65 -17.20
N LEU A 93 -5.98 16.34 -16.05
CA LEU A 93 -6.91 16.18 -14.94
C LEU A 93 -7.95 17.31 -15.11
N ASN A 94 -9.10 16.96 -15.65
CA ASN A 94 -10.21 17.88 -15.93
C ASN A 94 -10.98 18.27 -14.65
N THR A 95 -10.63 17.71 -13.49
CA THR A 95 -11.34 17.90 -12.22
C THR A 95 -10.40 18.04 -11.02
N GLU A 96 -10.86 18.78 -10.00
CA GLU A 96 -10.23 18.84 -8.67
C GLU A 96 -10.08 17.45 -8.03
N GLU A 97 -11.02 16.54 -8.33
CA GLU A 97 -11.02 15.17 -7.80
C GLU A 97 -9.83 14.37 -8.32
N GLU A 98 -9.55 14.46 -9.62
CA GLU A 98 -8.41 13.80 -10.25
C GLU A 98 -7.06 14.30 -9.69
N TYR A 99 -6.96 15.59 -9.36
CA TYR A 99 -5.78 16.15 -8.69
C TYR A 99 -5.65 15.63 -7.25
N ALA A 100 -6.75 15.58 -6.50
CA ALA A 100 -6.76 15.05 -5.15
C ALA A 100 -6.31 13.57 -5.09
N VAL A 101 -6.73 12.74 -6.05
CA VAL A 101 -6.32 11.33 -6.15
C VAL A 101 -4.81 11.20 -6.42
N LEU A 102 -4.25 12.08 -7.24
CA LEU A 102 -2.82 12.09 -7.53
C LEU A 102 -2.00 12.44 -6.27
N GLU A 103 -2.42 13.46 -5.52
CA GLU A 103 -1.79 13.84 -4.27
C GLU A 103 -1.90 12.75 -3.20
N GLN A 104 -3.06 12.09 -3.11
CA GLN A 104 -3.24 10.92 -2.24
C GLN A 104 -2.29 9.77 -2.60
N SER A 105 -2.09 9.52 -3.90
CA SER A 105 -1.16 8.50 -4.38
C SER A 105 0.29 8.82 -4.00
N ARG A 106 0.70 10.10 -4.11
CA ARG A 106 2.02 10.59 -3.66
C ARG A 106 2.19 10.43 -2.17
N ALA A 107 1.20 10.86 -1.39
CA ALA A 107 1.21 10.75 0.06
C ALA A 107 1.29 9.28 0.52
N ALA A 108 0.55 8.37 -0.12
CA ALA A 108 0.60 6.95 0.18
C ALA A 108 1.99 6.34 -0.09
N LEU A 109 2.63 6.68 -1.21
CA LEU A 109 3.98 6.23 -1.53
C LEU A 109 5.03 6.81 -0.56
N ALA A 110 4.92 8.09 -0.22
CA ALA A 110 5.80 8.73 0.76
C ALA A 110 5.68 8.06 2.14
N LYS A 111 4.45 7.71 2.55
CA LYS A 111 4.20 6.95 3.77
C LYS A 111 4.84 5.56 3.69
N ALA A 112 4.63 4.82 2.61
CA ALA A 112 5.21 3.48 2.43
C ALA A 112 6.76 3.49 2.45
N ARG A 113 7.39 4.55 1.93
CA ARG A 113 8.85 4.75 1.97
C ARG A 113 9.37 5.23 3.33
N GLY A 114 8.49 5.57 4.27
CA GLY A 114 8.85 6.22 5.53
C GLY A 114 9.52 7.58 5.32
N GLU A 115 9.02 8.35 4.36
CA GLU A 115 9.37 9.75 4.08
C GLU A 115 8.39 10.72 4.75
N ALA A 116 7.17 10.25 5.03
CA ALA A 116 6.16 10.97 5.82
C ALA A 116 6.17 10.48 7.30
N PRO A 117 5.95 11.38 8.27
CA PRO A 117 5.85 11.04 9.70
C PRO A 117 4.57 10.24 10.05
#